data_AF-A0A419DJM7-F1
#
_entry.id   AF-A0A419DJM7-F1
#
_cell.length_a   1.000
_cell.length_b   1.000
_cell.length_c   1.000
_cell.angle_alpha   90.00
_cell.angle_beta   90.00
_cell.angle_gamma   90.00
#
_symmetry.space_group_name_H-M   'P 1'
#
loop_
_entity.id
_entity.type
_entity.pdbx_description
1 polymer ?
#
loop_
_entity_poly.entity_id
_entity_poly.type
_entity_poly.pdbx_seq_one_letter_code
_entity_poly.pdbx_strand_id
1 'polypeptide(L)' 'MGINETGISLIQFFQGFSMTATAFAFTVAGFYFTLGGERGRQKTVSWLIGGAGGLIIVMGAFALAEMVNDNIKF' A
#
# COMPACT_ATOMS: atom_id res chain seq x y z
N MET A 1 -25.69 6.29 13.45
CA MET A 1 -25.01 6.55 12.17
C MET A 1 -23.79 7.41 12.49
N GLY A 2 -22.58 6.86 12.58
CA GLY A 2 -21.43 7.70 12.92
C GLY A 2 -20.11 7.03 13.28
N ILE A 3 -20.07 5.71 13.52
CA ILE A 3 -18.80 5.01 13.85
C ILE A 3 -18.25 4.27 12.62
N ASN A 4 -19.10 3.63 11.82
CA ASN A 4 -18.69 2.92 10.61
C ASN A 4 -18.19 3.86 9.51
N GLU A 5 -18.89 4.96 9.26
CA GLU A 5 -18.48 5.96 8.25
C GLU A 5 -17.15 6.62 8.63
N THR A 6 -16.93 6.92 9.92
CA THR A 6 -15.65 7.44 10.40
C THR A 6 -14.53 6.42 10.26
N GLY A 7 -14.79 5.14 10.55
CA GLY A 7 -13.84 4.04 10.35
C GLY A 7 -13.40 3.89 8.89
N ILE A 8 -14.35 3.91 7.94
CA ILE A 8 -14.04 3.81 6.51
C ILE A 8 -13.24 5.04 6.04
N SER A 9 -13.63 6.24 6.47
CA SER A 9 -12.93 7.48 6.07
C SER A 9 -11.47 7.50 6.54
N LEU A 10 -11.20 6.96 7.73
CA LEU A 10 -9.83 6.85 8.25
C LEU A 10 -9.00 5.87 7.43
N ILE A 11 -9.56 4.73 7.04
CA ILE A 11 -8.85 3.73 6.24
C ILE A 11 -8.55 4.31 4.84
N GLN A 12 -9.49 5.02 4.22
CA GLN A 12 -9.26 5.71 2.94
C GLN A 12 -8.13 6.74 3.02
N PHE A 13 -8.04 7.48 4.12
CA PHE A 13 -6.92 8.41 4.35
C PHE A 13 -5.57 7.68 4.39
N PHE A 14 -5.46 6.59 5.16
CA PHE A 14 -4.24 5.78 5.21
C PHE A 14 -3.92 5.10 3.87
N GLN A 15 -4.93 4.72 3.10
CA GLN A 15 -4.77 4.18 1.76
C GLN A 15 -4.08 5.19 0.83
N GLY A 16 -4.48 6.47 0.88
CA GLY A 16 -3.83 7.54 0.11
C GLY A 16 -2.34 7.73 0.45
N PHE A 17 -2.00 7.69 1.73
CA PHE A 17 -0.60 7.72 2.17
C PHE A 17 0.18 6.49 1.70
N SER A 18 -0.42 5.30 1.78
CA SER A 18 0.21 4.06 1.33
C SER A 18 0.46 4.08 -0.17
N MET A 19 -0.51 4.51 -0.99
CA MET A 19 -0.33 4.57 -2.45
C MET A 19 0.84 5.49 -2.82
N THR A 20 0.93 6.64 -2.15
CA THR A 20 2.01 7.60 -2.37
C THR A 20 3.36 7.02 -1.95
N ALA A 21 3.45 6.39 -0.77
CA ALA A 21 4.68 5.74 -0.30
C ALA A 21 5.11 4.58 -1.24
N THR A 22 4.17 3.79 -1.73
CA THR A 22 4.43 2.72 -2.70
C THR A 22 4.93 3.29 -4.04
N ALA A 23 4.36 4.40 -4.52
CA ALA A 23 4.84 5.06 -5.73
C ALA A 23 6.30 5.53 -5.59
N PHE A 24 6.67 6.08 -4.42
CA PHE A 24 8.06 6.41 -4.13
C PHE A 24 8.96 5.18 -4.10
N ALA A 25 8.53 4.09 -3.46
CA ALA A 25 9.29 2.84 -3.40
C ALA A 25 9.56 2.26 -4.81
N PHE A 26 8.55 2.27 -5.69
CA PHE A 26 8.71 1.84 -7.07
C PHE A 26 9.61 2.77 -7.90
N THR A 27 9.54 4.08 -7.65
CA THR A 27 10.41 5.05 -8.32
C THR A 27 11.87 4.85 -7.92
N VAL A 28 12.15 4.68 -6.62
CA VAL A 28 13.50 4.38 -6.10
C VAL A 28 14.02 3.04 -6.63
N ALA A 29 13.16 2.02 -6.66
CA ALA A 29 13.47 0.73 -7.28
C ALA A 29 13.90 0.88 -8.76
N GLY A 30 13.15 1.67 -9.53
CA GLY A 30 13.45 1.98 -10.94
C GLY A 30 14.80 2.69 -11.11
N PHE A 31 15.11 3.66 -10.25
CA PHE A 31 16.42 4.32 -10.26
C PHE A 31 17.57 3.33 -10.00
N TYR A 32 17.44 2.45 -9.01
CA TYR A 32 18.44 1.40 -8.76
C TYR A 32 18.53 0.39 -9.92
N PHE A 33 17.44 0.15 -10.63
CA PHE A 33 17.43 -0.75 -11.79
C PHE A 33 18.18 -0.14 -12.98
N THR A 34 18.02 1.15 -13.21
CA THR A 34 18.65 1.86 -14.33
C THR A 34 20.10 2.25 -14.05
N LEU A 35 20.43 2.70 -12.83
CA LEU A 35 21.73 3.30 -12.51
C LEU A 35 22.57 2.49 -11.51
N GLY A 36 22.04 1.42 -10.91
CA GLY A 36 22.68 0.76 -9.77
C GLY A 36 23.81 -0.22 -10.12
N GLY A 37 24.07 -0.48 -11.40
CA GLY A 37 25.09 -1.46 -11.81
C GLY A 37 24.85 -2.86 -11.23
N GLU A 38 25.91 -3.64 -11.04
CA GLU A 38 25.80 -5.06 -10.62
C GLU A 38 25.20 -5.25 -9.22
N ARG A 39 25.43 -4.29 -8.31
CA ARG A 39 24.84 -4.27 -6.96
C ARG A 39 23.44 -3.62 -6.90
N GLY A 40 23.07 -2.88 -7.94
CA GLY A 40 21.76 -2.23 -8.06
C GLY A 40 20.62 -3.24 -8.04
N ARG A 41 20.81 -4.36 -8.73
CA ARG A 41 19.78 -5.40 -8.85
C ARG A 41 19.35 -5.99 -7.51
N GLN A 42 20.30 -6.25 -6.60
CA GLN A 42 19.99 -6.76 -5.25
C GLN A 42 19.19 -5.74 -4.43
N LYS A 43 19.57 -4.45 -4.49
CA LYS A 43 18.87 -3.39 -3.76
C LYS A 43 17.48 -3.12 -4.36
N THR A 44 17.30 -3.22 -5.67
CA THR A 44 15.99 -3.03 -6.30
C THR A 44 14.97 -4.07 -5.83
N VAL A 45 15.36 -5.34 -5.66
CA VAL A 45 14.43 -6.40 -5.24
C VAL A 45 13.79 -6.07 -3.88
N SER A 46 14.55 -5.57 -2.91
CA SER A 46 13.97 -5.21 -1.60
C SER A 46 12.97 -4.05 -1.69
N TRP A 47 13.22 -3.06 -2.55
CA TRP A 47 12.30 -1.94 -2.76
C TRP A 47 11.03 -2.36 -3.50
N LEU A 48 11.16 -3.25 -4.49
CA LEU A 48 10.00 -3.81 -5.21
C LEU A 48 9.14 -4.69 -4.31
N ILE A 49 9.75 -5.60 -3.54
CA ILE A 49 9.02 -6.49 -2.63
C ILE A 49 8.38 -5.68 -1.50
N GLY A 50 9.09 -4.69 -0.93
CA GLY A 50 8.55 -3.82 0.10
C GLY A 50 7.38 -2.97 -0.42
N GLY A 51 7.53 -2.37 -1.61
CA GLY A 51 6.48 -1.55 -2.24
C GLY A 51 5.24 -2.35 -2.62
N ALA A 52 5.42 -3.50 -3.28
CA ALA A 52 4.32 -4.39 -3.66
C ALA A 52 3.65 -5.03 -2.45
N GLY A 53 4.44 -5.55 -1.50
CA GLY A 53 3.93 -6.18 -0.28
C GLY A 53 3.14 -5.19 0.60
N GLY A 54 3.65 -3.97 0.78
CA GLY A 54 2.94 -2.93 1.52
C GLY A 54 1.60 -2.56 0.88
N LEU A 55 1.55 -2.44 -0.45
CA LEU A 55 0.32 -2.11 -1.16
C LEU A 55 -0.73 -3.23 -1.06
N ILE A 56 -0.31 -4.49 -1.18
CA ILE A 56 -1.21 -5.64 -1.01
C ILE A 56 -1.83 -5.65 0.40
N ILE A 57 -1.03 -5.40 1.44
CA ILE A 57 -1.51 -5.40 2.83
C ILE A 57 -2.55 -4.29 3.03
N VAL A 58 -2.29 -3.08 2.54
CA VAL A 58 -3.21 -1.94 2.72
C VAL A 58 -4.50 -2.11 1.91
N MET A 59 -4.41 -2.58 0.66
CA MET A 59 -5.59 -2.87 -0.16
C MET A 59 -6.41 -4.03 0.43
N GLY A 60 -5.74 -5.05 0.99
CA GLY A 60 -6.41 -6.15 1.69
C GLY A 60 -7.12 -5.70 2.96
N ALA A 61 -6.51 -4.82 3.76
CA ALA A 61 -7.15 -4.25 4.95
C ALA A 61 -8.40 -3.43 4.60
N PHE A 62 -8.34 -2.65 3.51
CA PHE A 62 -9.49 -1.90 3.02
C PHE A 62 -10.63 -2.82 2.57
N ALA A 63 -10.32 -3.85 1.77
CA ALA A 63 -11.32 -4.83 1.35
C ALA A 63 -11.96 -5.58 2.52
N LEU A 64 -11.17 -5.95 3.54
CA LEU A 64 -11.70 -6.57 4.77
C LEU A 64 -12.66 -5.63 5.51
N ALA A 65 -12.32 -4.34 5.61
CA ALA A 65 -13.17 -3.35 6.26
C ALA A 65 -14.50 -3.14 5.52
N GLU A 66 -14.47 -3.09 4.19
CA GLU A 66 -15.69 -3.03 3.37
C GLU A 66 -16.57 -4.27 3.55
N MET A 67 -15.98 -5.48 3.54
CA MET A 67 -16.74 -6.71 3.75
C MET A 67 -17.42 -6.78 5.14
N VAL A 68 -16.75 -6.30 6.19
CA VAL A 68 -17.33 -6.23 7.54
C VAL A 68 -18.48 -5.24 7.57
N ASN A 69 -18.34 -4.08 6.92
CA ASN A 69 -19.40 -3.08 6.83
C ASN A 69 -20.62 -3.60 6.04
N ASP A 70 -20.40 -4.36 4.97
CA ASP A 70 -21.49 -4.88 4.13
C ASP A 70 -22.26 -6.04 4.77
N ASN A 71 -21.57 -6.88 5.57
CA ASN A 71 -22.18 -8.03 6.22
C ASN A 71 -22.76 -7.71 7.61
N ILE A 72 -22.22 -6.74 8.34
CA ILE A 72 -22.72 -6.33 9.65
C ILE A 72 -23.59 -5.07 9.48
N LYS A 73 -24.85 -5.28 9.07
CA LYS A 73 -25.89 -4.25 9.13
C LYS A 73 -26.52 -4.25 10.52
N PHE A 74 -26.29 -3.19 11.30
CA PHE A 74 -27.13 -2.84 12.45
C PHE A 74 -28.24 -1.89 12.00
#